data_AF-A0A3A4WYN4-F1
#
_entry.id   AF-A0A3A4WYN4-F1
#
_cell.length_a   1.000
_cell.length_b   1.000
_cell.length_c   1.000
_cell.angle_alpha   90.00
_cell.angle_beta   90.00
_cell.angle_gamma   90.00
#
_symmetry.space_group_name_H-M   'P 1'
#
loop_
_entity.id
_entity.type
_entity.pdbx_description
1 polymer ?
#
loop_
_entity_poly.entity_id
_entity_poly.type
_entity_poly.pdbx_seq_one_letter_code
_entity_poly.pdbx_strand_id
1 'polypeptide(L)'
;LEMDEINSSMEQVDVAIVIGANDVVNPLARTNPTSPIAGMPIINVDKARSVIVVKRSLSPGFAGVPNPLFAADNTLMFYGDGRKNILDLIAVMKQT
;
A
#
# COMPACT_ATOMS: atom_id res chain seq x y z
N LEU A 1 -6.19 13.84 -8.28
CA LEU A 1 -5.93 12.68 -9.16
C LEU A 1 -6.87 11.60 -8.72
N GLU A 2 -7.74 11.18 -9.62
CA GLU A 2 -8.59 10.03 -9.38
C GLU A 2 -7.80 8.73 -9.54
N MET A 3 -8.38 7.63 -9.06
CA MET A 3 -7.72 6.33 -9.05
C MET A 3 -7.29 5.87 -10.45
N ASP A 4 -8.13 6.05 -11.47
CA ASP A 4 -7.82 5.62 -12.84
C ASP A 4 -6.66 6.44 -13.44
N GLU A 5 -6.60 7.73 -13.11
CA GLU A 5 -5.52 8.62 -13.55
C GLU A 5 -4.18 8.20 -12.94
N ILE A 6 -4.13 7.97 -11.63
CA ILE A 6 -2.88 7.59 -10.95
C ILE A 6 -2.43 6.17 -11.32
N ASN A 7 -3.38 5.25 -11.56
CA ASN A 7 -3.05 3.88 -11.94
C ASN A 7 -2.28 3.78 -13.26
N SER A 8 -2.53 4.71 -14.20
CA SER A 8 -1.82 4.77 -15.49
C SER A 8 -0.36 5.21 -15.37
N SER A 9 -0.01 5.93 -14.31
CA SER A 9 1.33 6.52 -14.09
C SER A 9 2.10 5.85 -12.95
N MET A 10 1.53 4.83 -12.29
CA MET A 10 2.13 4.22 -11.10
C MET A 10 3.51 3.60 -11.34
N GLU A 11 3.79 3.12 -12.55
CA GLU A 11 5.12 2.59 -12.92
C GLU A 11 6.22 3.67 -12.94
N GLN A 12 5.83 4.94 -13.00
CA GLN A 12 6.74 6.09 -12.91
C GLN A 12 6.92 6.57 -11.47
N VAL A 13 6.17 6.02 -10.51
CA VAL A 13 6.25 6.41 -9.09
C VAL A 13 7.45 5.73 -8.46
N ASP A 14 8.40 6.55 -8.02
CA ASP A 14 9.61 6.09 -7.32
C ASP A 14 9.30 5.45 -5.97
N VAL A 15 8.42 6.08 -5.18
CA VAL A 15 8.05 5.65 -3.83
C VAL A 15 6.55 5.88 -3.59
N ALA A 16 5.82 4.82 -3.23
CA ALA A 16 4.43 4.89 -2.79
C ALA A 16 4.34 4.65 -1.27
N ILE A 17 3.83 5.62 -0.51
CA ILE A 17 3.61 5.48 0.93
C ILE A 17 2.14 5.18 1.20
N VAL A 18 1.86 3.97 1.66
CA VAL A 18 0.52 3.47 1.97
C VAL A 18 0.27 3.61 3.47
N ILE A 19 -0.65 4.47 3.86
CA ILE A 19 -0.94 4.75 5.29
C ILE A 19 -2.26 4.09 5.68
N GLY A 20 -2.19 3.02 6.48
CA GLY A 20 -3.37 2.37 7.06
C GLY A 20 -4.31 1.64 6.08
N ALA A 21 -4.09 1.77 4.77
CA ALA A 21 -4.86 1.06 3.75
C ALA A 21 -4.43 -0.42 3.65
N ASN A 22 -5.41 -1.29 3.36
CA ASN A 22 -5.18 -2.71 3.15
C ASN A 22 -5.93 -3.20 1.90
N ASP A 23 -7.27 -3.28 1.97
CA ASP A 23 -8.05 -3.91 0.89
C ASP A 23 -7.98 -3.10 -0.42
N VAL A 24 -8.01 -1.77 -0.34
CA VAL A 24 -7.95 -0.85 -1.50
C VAL A 24 -6.60 -0.80 -2.22
N VAL A 25 -5.60 -1.50 -1.71
CA VAL A 25 -4.28 -1.67 -2.34
C VAL A 25 -3.92 -3.15 -2.50
N ASN A 26 -4.87 -4.06 -2.31
CA ASN A 26 -4.61 -5.49 -2.32
C ASN A 26 -4.63 -6.05 -3.76
N PRO A 27 -3.48 -6.52 -4.30
CA PRO A 27 -3.40 -6.99 -5.69
C PRO A 27 -4.31 -8.18 -6.00
N LEU A 28 -4.79 -8.92 -4.98
CA LEU A 28 -5.72 -10.03 -5.18
C LEU A 28 -7.02 -9.62 -5.87
N ALA A 29 -7.44 -8.35 -5.74
CA ALA A 29 -8.61 -7.85 -6.46
C ALA A 29 -8.44 -7.97 -7.99
N ARG A 30 -7.19 -7.95 -8.47
CA ARG A 30 -6.80 -7.97 -9.88
C ARG A 30 -6.26 -9.32 -10.33
N THR A 31 -5.60 -10.06 -9.44
CA THR A 31 -4.86 -11.29 -9.78
C THR A 31 -5.59 -12.59 -9.45
N ASN A 32 -6.59 -12.57 -8.55
CA ASN A 32 -7.30 -13.78 -8.14
C ASN A 32 -8.83 -13.62 -8.28
N PRO A 33 -9.43 -14.19 -9.35
CA PRO A 33 -10.88 -14.15 -9.57
C PRO A 33 -11.73 -14.82 -8.49
N THR A 34 -11.16 -15.72 -7.68
CA THR A 34 -11.89 -16.41 -6.59
C THR A 34 -11.79 -15.66 -5.27
N SER A 35 -11.07 -14.54 -5.22
CA SER A 35 -10.91 -13.74 -4.01
C SER A 35 -12.22 -12.97 -3.71
N PRO A 36 -12.62 -12.82 -2.42
CA PRO A 36 -13.75 -11.99 -2.02
C PRO A 36 -13.71 -10.53 -2.52
N ILE A 37 -12.52 -10.04 -2.88
CA ILE A 37 -12.29 -8.67 -3.39
C ILE A 37 -12.07 -8.64 -4.91
N ALA A 38 -12.29 -9.74 -5.63
CA ALA A 38 -12.11 -9.80 -7.07
C ALA A 38 -12.95 -8.74 -7.79
N GLY A 39 -12.33 -7.97 -8.69
CA GLY A 39 -12.97 -6.89 -9.43
C GLY A 39 -13.20 -5.60 -8.64
N MET A 40 -12.81 -5.55 -7.35
CA MET A 40 -12.87 -4.32 -6.58
C MET A 40 -11.89 -3.29 -7.17
N PRO A 41 -12.30 -2.02 -7.36
CA PRO A 41 -11.40 -0.96 -7.75
C PRO A 41 -10.30 -0.77 -6.69
N ILE A 42 -9.04 -0.84 -7.11
CA ILE A 42 -7.86 -0.67 -6.25
C ILE A 42 -6.87 0.31 -6.84
N ILE A 43 -6.01 0.87 -5.98
CA ILE A 43 -4.83 1.61 -6.40
C ILE A 43 -3.68 0.60 -6.59
N ASN A 44 -3.08 0.59 -7.78
CA ASN A 44 -2.07 -0.37 -8.21
C ASN A 44 -0.68 -0.08 -7.63
N VAL A 45 -0.59 0.24 -6.33
CA VAL A 45 0.66 0.65 -5.66
C VAL A 45 1.77 -0.38 -5.80
N ASP A 46 1.44 -1.65 -6.05
CA ASP A 46 2.36 -2.73 -6.35
C ASP A 46 3.28 -2.43 -7.55
N LYS A 47 2.84 -1.54 -8.46
CA LYS A 47 3.60 -1.12 -9.64
C LYS A 47 4.64 -0.03 -9.38
N ALA A 48 4.63 0.63 -8.22
CA ALA A 48 5.65 1.63 -7.89
C ALA A 48 7.02 0.97 -7.71
N ARG A 49 8.12 1.71 -7.94
CA ARG A 49 9.48 1.17 -7.77
C ARG A 49 9.74 0.71 -6.33
N SER A 50 9.20 1.41 -5.34
CA SER A 50 9.23 1.01 -3.95
C SER A 50 7.94 1.38 -3.24
N VAL A 51 7.48 0.51 -2.33
CA VAL A 51 6.27 0.71 -1.56
C VAL A 51 6.61 0.68 -0.08
N ILE A 52 6.12 1.65 0.69
CA ILE A 52 6.25 1.68 2.15
C ILE A 52 4.85 1.57 2.73
N VAL A 53 4.58 0.49 3.46
CA VAL A 53 3.28 0.27 4.10
C VAL A 53 3.38 0.59 5.59
N VAL A 54 2.62 1.60 6.03
CA VAL A 54 2.54 2.03 7.42
C VAL A 54 1.32 1.41 8.09
N LYS A 55 1.54 0.43 8.98
CA LYS A 55 0.48 -0.23 9.75
C LYS A 55 0.99 -0.83 11.05
N ARG A 56 0.10 -1.20 11.97
CA ARG A 56 0.48 -1.71 13.30
C ARG A 56 0.94 -3.17 13.34
N SER A 57 0.48 -4.01 12.41
CA SER A 57 0.67 -5.46 12.42
C SER A 57 0.46 -6.05 11.02
N LEU A 58 0.48 -7.37 10.81
CA LEU A 58 0.05 -8.01 9.55
C LEU A 58 -1.45 -8.35 9.49
N SER A 59 -2.27 -7.83 10.43
CA SER A 59 -3.70 -8.12 10.49
C SER A 59 -4.44 -7.78 9.17
N PRO A 60 -5.44 -8.58 8.78
CA PRO A 60 -6.20 -8.37 7.55
C PRO A 60 -7.07 -7.10 7.62
N GLY A 61 -7.57 -6.68 6.45
CA GLY A 61 -8.53 -5.59 6.33
C GLY A 61 -9.96 -6.04 6.62
N PHE A 62 -10.92 -5.29 6.11
CA PHE A 62 -12.34 -5.59 6.25
C PHE A 62 -12.72 -6.90 5.53
N ALA A 63 -12.13 -7.13 4.35
CA ALA A 63 -12.38 -8.33 3.57
C ALA A 63 -11.82 -9.63 4.20
N GLY A 64 -11.04 -9.53 5.28
CA GLY A 64 -10.52 -10.71 6.00
C GLY A 64 -9.46 -11.52 5.23
N VAL A 65 -8.99 -11.02 4.08
CA VAL A 65 -8.01 -11.71 3.24
C VAL A 65 -6.58 -11.21 3.51
N PRO A 66 -5.57 -12.08 3.41
CA PRO A 66 -4.17 -11.66 3.36
C PRO A 66 -3.91 -10.74 2.17
N ASN A 67 -2.94 -9.84 2.31
CA ASN A 67 -2.53 -8.94 1.24
C ASN A 67 -1.11 -9.30 0.76
N PRO A 68 -0.96 -9.87 -0.45
CA PRO A 68 0.34 -10.23 -1.00
C PRO A 68 1.31 -9.06 -1.15
N LEU A 69 0.81 -7.81 -1.25
CA LEU A 69 1.64 -6.61 -1.31
C LEU A 69 2.65 -6.56 -0.15
N PHE A 70 2.27 -7.01 1.04
CA PHE A 70 3.11 -6.95 2.24
C PHE A 70 4.33 -7.87 2.20
N ALA A 71 4.36 -8.81 1.25
CA ALA A 71 5.46 -9.73 1.02
C ALA A 71 6.14 -9.52 -0.35
N ALA A 72 5.76 -8.48 -1.10
CA ALA A 72 6.38 -8.17 -2.37
C ALA A 72 7.81 -7.64 -2.19
N ASP A 73 8.71 -7.98 -3.11
CA ASP A 73 10.14 -7.63 -3.03
C ASP A 73 10.39 -6.11 -2.99
N ASN A 74 9.51 -5.32 -3.62
CA ASN A 74 9.57 -3.86 -3.63
C ASN A 74 8.86 -3.21 -2.44
N THR A 75 8.35 -3.99 -1.47
CA THR A 75 7.58 -3.47 -0.33
C THR A 75 8.34 -3.54 0.99
N LEU A 76 8.32 -2.43 1.72
CA LEU A 76 8.84 -2.31 3.08
C LEU A 76 7.69 -2.07 4.07
N MET A 77 7.68 -2.84 5.15
CA MET A 77 6.71 -2.69 6.23
C MET A 77 7.25 -1.74 7.30
N PHE A 78 6.61 -0.56 7.46
CA PHE A 78 6.93 0.37 8.53
C PHE A 78 5.92 0.23 9.68
N TYR A 79 6.23 -0.65 10.63
CA TYR A 79 5.31 -0.97 11.71
C TYR A 79 5.13 0.19 12.70
N GLY A 80 3.89 0.48 13.09
CA GLY A 80 3.58 1.47 14.11
C GLY A 80 2.23 2.16 13.93
N ASP A 81 2.00 3.17 14.77
CA ASP A 81 0.88 4.09 14.59
C ASP A 81 1.16 5.00 13.38
N GLY A 82 0.17 5.14 12.49
CA GLY A 82 0.34 5.86 11.25
C GLY A 82 0.67 7.34 11.46
N ARG A 83 0.02 8.00 12.41
CA ARG A 83 0.28 9.41 12.70
C ARG A 83 1.68 9.60 13.28
N LYS A 84 2.04 8.78 14.27
CA LYS A 84 3.36 8.84 14.90
C LYS A 84 4.47 8.62 13.88
N ASN A 85 4.41 7.54 13.11
CA ASN A 85 5.45 7.18 12.14
C ASN A 85 5.67 8.27 11.09
N ILE A 86 4.61 8.91 10.61
CA ILE A 86 4.71 9.99 9.63
C ILE A 86 5.29 11.27 10.27
N LEU A 87 4.91 11.60 11.50
CA LEU A 87 5.49 12.74 12.21
C LEU A 87 6.99 12.55 12.49
N ASP A 88 7.39 11.34 12.88
CA ASP A 88 8.79 10.98 13.11
C ASP A 88 9.59 11.07 11.79
N LEU A 89 9.04 10.58 10.68
CA LEU A 89 9.64 10.70 9.35
C LEU A 89 9.86 12.17 8.96
N ILE A 90 8.84 13.02 9.14
CA ILE A 90 8.96 14.46 8.85
C ILE A 90 10.05 15.12 9.72
N ALA A 91 10.16 14.73 10.98
CA ALA A 91 11.16 15.27 11.90
C ALA A 91 12.59 14.91 11.47
N VAL A 92 12.81 13.68 11.01
CA VAL A 92 14.12 13.23 10.48
C VAL A 92 14.44 13.94 9.16
N MET A 93 13.48 14.06 8.24
CA MET A 93 13.70 14.72 6.95
C MET A 93 14.09 16.20 7.09
N LYS A 94 13.63 16.89 8.13
CA LYS A 94 14.00 18.30 8.40
C LYS A 94 15.42 18.49 8.93
N GLN A 95 16.07 17.41 9.39
CA GLN A 95 17.44 17.43 9.89
C GLN A 95 18.47 17.11 8.82
N THR A 96 17.99 16.80 7.60
CA THR A 96 18.81 16.50 6.42
C THR A 96 18.79 17.70 5.49
#